data_AF-A0A539E8I0-F1
#
_entry.id   AF-A0A539E8I0-F1
#
_cell.length_a   1.000
_cell.length_b   1.000
_cell.length_c   1.000
_cell.angle_alpha   90.00
_cell.angle_beta   90.00
_cell.angle_gamma   90.00
#
_symmetry.space_group_name_H-M   'P 1'
#
loop_
_entity.id
_entity.type
_entity.pdbx_description
1 polymer ?
#
loop_
_entity_poly.entity_id
_entity_poly.type
_entity_poly.pdbx_seq_one_letter_code
_entity_poly.pdbx_strand_id
1 'polypeptide(L)'
;MHVIGLQGQPRRMMNWTEARAGEGFFNLGFWNRVASVGSYILAVGVLVFLINVVYTHTSKKVGKAPLDPWDARSLEWMTTNPPKVHNFDVVPTVHALDEFFHRKYEEDPETGAVTKVATAEEIMAEQEANADKNIHMPSPSYWPMVLALALPIMAYGVIFTRVLIVVGGLLLLLSMFAWALEPSVADDSDYDPPADTGGASKELALDV
;
A
#
# COMPACT_ATOMS: atom_id res chain seq x y z
N MET A 1 19.01 -23.36 9.31
CA MET A 1 18.09 -24.45 8.93
C MET A 1 18.65 -25.40 7.87
N HIS A 2 19.44 -24.95 6.87
CA HIS A 2 20.00 -25.84 5.84
C HIS A 2 20.84 -26.99 6.42
N VAL A 3 21.76 -26.69 7.35
CA VAL A 3 22.61 -27.68 8.03
C VAL A 3 21.81 -28.72 8.81
N ILE A 4 20.80 -28.27 9.57
CA ILE A 4 19.89 -29.13 10.36
C ILE A 4 19.09 -30.09 9.46
N GLY A 5 18.64 -29.61 8.30
CA GLY A 5 17.92 -30.43 7.33
C GLY A 5 18.80 -31.53 6.73
N LEU A 6 20.05 -31.19 6.39
CA LEU A 6 21.05 -32.17 5.91
C LEU A 6 21.42 -33.21 6.98
N GLN A 7 21.35 -32.84 8.26
CA GLN A 7 21.55 -33.74 9.40
C GLN A 7 20.33 -34.65 9.67
N GLY A 8 19.25 -34.53 8.89
CA GLY A 8 18.11 -35.45 8.93
C GLY A 8 17.04 -35.08 9.95
N GLN A 9 17.03 -33.87 10.51
CA GLN A 9 15.91 -33.42 11.34
C GLN A 9 14.65 -33.22 10.49
N PRO A 10 13.56 -33.98 10.72
CA PRO A 10 12.32 -33.79 9.98
C PRO A 10 11.63 -32.47 10.35
N ARG A 11 10.87 -31.90 9.40
CA ARG A 11 10.01 -30.73 9.68
C ARG A 11 8.87 -31.10 10.64
N ARG A 12 8.37 -30.09 11.37
CA ARG A 12 7.23 -30.22 12.32
C ARG A 12 7.50 -31.15 13.52
N MET A 13 8.77 -31.33 13.89
CA MET A 13 9.15 -32.04 15.11
C MET A 13 9.31 -31.03 16.25
N MET A 14 8.49 -31.17 17.30
CA MET A 14 8.49 -30.27 18.46
C MET A 14 9.71 -30.51 19.36
N ASN A 15 10.02 -31.78 19.64
CA ASN A 15 11.11 -32.19 20.53
C ASN A 15 12.04 -33.17 19.80
N TRP A 16 13.35 -33.06 20.04
CA TRP A 16 14.33 -34.10 19.70
C TRP A 16 14.82 -34.78 20.98
N THR A 17 15.20 -36.05 20.89
CA THR A 17 15.80 -36.79 22.00
C THR A 17 17.31 -36.57 22.03
N GLU A 18 17.93 -36.61 23.21
CA GLU A 18 19.39 -36.52 23.35
C GLU A 18 20.11 -37.62 22.55
N ALA A 19 19.52 -38.82 22.48
CA ALA A 19 20.04 -39.92 21.66
C ALA A 19 20.10 -39.63 20.15
N ARG A 20 19.33 -38.65 19.65
CA ARG A 20 19.35 -38.20 18.25
C ARG A 20 19.98 -36.83 18.07
N ALA A 21 20.43 -36.21 19.15
CA ALA A 21 20.95 -34.85 19.11
C ALA A 21 22.30 -34.77 18.38
N GLY A 22 23.05 -35.85 18.27
CA GLY A 22 24.41 -35.84 17.71
C GLY A 22 25.41 -35.12 18.63
N GLU A 23 26.67 -35.04 18.21
CA GLU A 23 27.76 -34.44 19.02
C GLU A 23 28.49 -33.33 18.26
N GLY A 24 29.08 -32.39 19.01
CA GLY A 24 29.90 -31.31 18.48
C GLY A 24 29.17 -30.43 17.44
N PHE A 25 29.82 -30.19 16.30
CA PHE A 25 29.28 -29.37 15.20
C PHE A 25 28.07 -30.01 14.51
N PHE A 26 27.82 -31.31 14.70
CA PHE A 26 26.64 -32.00 14.16
C PHE A 26 25.51 -32.10 15.19
N ASN A 27 25.58 -31.31 16.26
CA ASN A 27 24.55 -31.31 17.28
C ASN A 27 23.29 -30.52 16.84
N LEU A 28 22.14 -31.20 16.76
CA LEU A 28 20.86 -30.58 16.43
C LEU A 28 20.50 -29.48 17.42
N GLY A 29 20.74 -29.69 18.72
CA GLY A 29 20.45 -28.70 19.76
C GLY A 29 21.23 -27.40 19.57
N PHE A 30 22.51 -27.49 19.21
CA PHE A 30 23.33 -26.32 18.90
C PHE A 30 22.74 -25.51 17.75
N TRP A 31 22.48 -26.15 16.60
CA TRP A 31 21.99 -25.44 15.42
C TRP A 31 20.58 -24.90 15.58
N ASN A 32 19.70 -25.60 16.28
CA ASN A 32 18.38 -25.06 16.59
C ASN A 32 18.48 -23.87 17.54
N ARG A 33 19.42 -23.88 18.50
CA ARG A 33 19.68 -22.69 19.35
C ARG A 33 20.16 -21.51 18.51
N VAL A 34 21.08 -21.73 17.56
CA VAL A 34 21.51 -20.70 16.61
C VAL A 34 20.32 -20.17 15.81
N ALA A 35 19.44 -21.04 15.33
CA ALA A 35 18.23 -20.64 14.63
C ALA A 35 17.27 -19.81 15.53
N SER A 36 17.10 -20.20 16.80
CA SER A 36 16.31 -19.44 17.77
C SER A 36 16.90 -18.06 18.05
N VAL A 37 18.23 -17.96 18.21
CA VAL A 37 18.92 -16.66 18.34
C VAL A 37 18.66 -15.80 17.10
N GLY A 38 18.75 -16.38 15.91
CA GLY A 38 18.38 -15.68 14.67
C GLY A 38 16.94 -15.15 14.67
N SER A 39 15.99 -15.93 15.20
CA SER A 39 14.59 -15.49 15.32
C SER A 39 14.42 -14.33 16.31
N TYR A 40 15.19 -14.30 17.41
CA TYR A 40 15.18 -13.16 18.34
C TYR A 40 15.80 -11.90 17.71
N ILE A 41 16.86 -12.04 16.91
CA ILE A 41 17.42 -10.93 16.14
C ILE A 41 16.38 -10.35 15.18
N LEU A 42 15.64 -11.21 14.48
CA LEU A 42 14.53 -10.76 13.63
C LEU A 42 13.44 -10.05 14.43
N ALA A 43 13.08 -10.56 15.61
CA ALA A 43 12.10 -9.90 16.48
C ALA A 43 12.54 -8.49 16.91
N VAL A 44 13.82 -8.30 17.24
CA VAL A 44 14.38 -6.98 17.53
C VAL A 44 14.35 -6.09 16.29
N GLY A 45 14.68 -6.61 15.11
CA GLY A 45 14.59 -5.85 13.85
C GLY A 45 13.17 -5.36 13.55
N VAL A 46 12.16 -6.23 13.72
CA VAL A 46 10.75 -5.86 13.59
C VAL A 46 10.35 -4.80 14.62
N LEU A 47 10.82 -4.92 15.86
CA LEU A 47 10.55 -3.93 16.90
C LEU A 47 11.12 -2.55 16.54
N VAL A 48 12.37 -2.50 16.05
CA VAL A 48 12.99 -1.25 15.59
C VAL A 48 12.21 -0.65 14.41
N PHE A 49 11.76 -1.48 13.46
CA PHE A 49 10.90 -1.04 12.37
C PHE A 49 9.59 -0.42 12.87
N LEU A 50 8.89 -1.08 13.81
CA LEU A 50 7.65 -0.55 14.40
C LEU A 50 7.88 0.76 15.15
N ILE A 51 8.98 0.87 15.91
CA ILE A 51 9.36 2.13 16.58
C ILE A 51 9.56 3.23 15.54
N ASN A 52 10.20 2.95 14.41
CA ASN A 52 10.41 3.91 13.33
C ASN A 52 9.06 4.38 12.73
N VAL A 53 8.14 3.45 12.44
CA VAL A 53 6.79 3.80 11.95
C VAL A 53 6.04 4.69 12.93
N VAL A 54 6.03 4.33 14.22
CA VAL A 54 5.35 5.14 15.25
C VAL A 54 6.02 6.50 15.41
N TYR A 55 7.35 6.54 15.43
CA TYR A 55 8.10 7.80 15.55
C TYR A 55 7.86 8.72 14.36
N THR A 56 7.93 8.22 13.13
CA THR A 56 7.70 9.04 11.92
C THR A 56 6.26 9.52 11.81
N HIS A 57 5.28 8.72 12.23
CA HIS A 57 3.88 9.11 12.21
C HIS A 57 3.52 10.14 13.31
N THR A 58 4.10 10.03 14.51
CA THR A 58 3.75 10.89 15.65
C THR A 58 4.64 12.13 15.80
N SER A 59 5.85 12.11 15.22
CA SER A 59 6.82 13.18 15.40
C SER A 59 6.53 14.37 14.49
N LYS A 60 6.17 15.51 15.10
CA LYS A 60 6.06 16.80 14.41
C LYS A 60 7.39 17.34 13.86
N LYS A 61 8.52 16.69 14.15
CA LYS A 61 9.85 17.08 13.67
C LYS A 61 10.17 16.52 12.28
N VAL A 62 9.44 15.50 11.84
CA VAL A 62 9.57 14.96 10.48
C VAL A 62 8.71 15.83 9.57
N GLY A 63 9.35 16.64 8.72
CA GLY A 63 8.65 17.46 7.74
C GLY A 63 7.95 16.60 6.69
N LYS A 64 7.02 17.19 5.93
CA LYS A 64 6.45 16.53 4.75
C LYS A 64 7.58 16.18 3.79
N ALA A 65 7.53 14.97 3.23
CA ALA A 65 8.52 14.55 2.25
C ALA A 65 8.36 15.40 0.97
N PRO A 66 9.46 15.64 0.23
CA PRO A 66 9.38 16.32 -1.06
C PRO A 66 8.54 15.52 -2.06
N LEU A 67 8.21 16.12 -3.21
CA LEU A 67 7.44 15.47 -4.28
C LEU A 67 8.17 14.24 -4.81
N ASP A 68 9.45 14.41 -5.14
CA ASP A 68 10.30 13.34 -5.66
C ASP A 68 11.58 13.19 -4.81
N PRO A 69 11.52 12.45 -3.68
CA PRO A 69 12.67 12.24 -2.81
C PRO A 69 13.76 11.33 -3.41
N TRP A 70 13.45 10.57 -4.46
CA TRP A 70 14.32 9.50 -4.97
C TRP A 70 14.82 9.73 -6.40
N ASP A 71 14.48 10.87 -7.01
CA ASP A 71 14.65 11.11 -8.45
C ASP A 71 14.06 9.97 -9.29
N ALA A 72 12.84 9.57 -8.97
CA ALA A 72 12.20 8.39 -9.51
C ALA A 72 11.73 8.57 -10.96
N ARG A 73 11.30 7.48 -11.60
CA ARG A 73 11.14 7.41 -13.07
C ARG A 73 9.69 7.23 -13.54
N SER A 74 8.82 6.85 -12.64
CA SER A 74 7.45 6.41 -12.89
C SER A 74 6.42 7.43 -12.42
N LEU A 75 5.17 7.28 -12.88
CA LEU A 75 4.11 8.28 -12.73
C LEU A 75 3.65 8.51 -11.29
N GLU A 76 3.85 7.58 -10.36
CA GLU A 76 3.44 7.76 -8.97
C GLU A 76 4.18 8.94 -8.30
N TRP A 77 5.38 9.27 -8.79
CA TRP A 77 6.19 10.40 -8.34
C TRP A 77 5.88 11.71 -9.06
N MET A 78 4.93 11.66 -9.99
CA MET A 78 4.38 12.80 -10.71
C MET A 78 3.08 13.31 -10.04
N THR A 79 2.89 13.00 -8.75
CA THR A 79 1.74 13.40 -7.93
C THR A 79 2.19 14.19 -6.70
N THR A 80 1.26 14.84 -5.99
CA THR A 80 1.56 15.54 -4.73
C THR A 80 1.92 14.57 -3.60
N ASN A 81 2.50 15.08 -2.52
CA ASN A 81 2.81 14.30 -1.33
C ASN A 81 2.08 14.85 -0.08
N PRO A 82 1.02 14.18 0.42
CA PRO A 82 0.37 12.97 -0.12
C PRO A 82 -0.38 13.23 -1.44
N PRO A 83 -0.68 12.18 -2.24
CA PRO A 83 -1.45 12.34 -3.48
C PRO A 83 -2.85 12.90 -3.24
N LYS A 84 -3.35 13.72 -4.17
CA LYS A 84 -4.74 14.20 -4.19
C LYS A 84 -5.70 13.01 -4.36
N VAL A 85 -6.96 13.16 -3.95
CA VAL A 85 -7.96 12.07 -4.01
C VAL A 85 -8.16 11.56 -5.45
N HIS A 86 -8.08 12.46 -6.43
CA HIS A 86 -8.15 12.16 -7.87
C HIS A 86 -6.80 11.82 -8.52
N ASN A 87 -5.71 11.74 -7.75
CA ASN A 87 -4.33 11.49 -8.16
C ASN A 87 -3.71 12.55 -9.09
N PHE A 88 -4.21 12.69 -10.32
CA PHE A 88 -3.67 13.56 -11.37
C PHE A 88 -4.70 14.61 -11.76
N ASP A 89 -4.30 15.88 -11.83
CA ASP A 89 -5.19 16.98 -12.25
C ASP A 89 -5.54 16.92 -13.74
N VAL A 90 -4.71 16.24 -14.54
CA VAL A 90 -4.95 15.94 -15.96
C VAL A 90 -4.48 14.52 -16.27
N VAL A 91 -5.18 13.80 -17.15
CA VAL A 91 -4.79 12.44 -17.53
C VAL A 91 -3.42 12.48 -18.24
N PRO A 92 -2.36 11.84 -17.68
CA PRO A 92 -1.04 11.88 -18.28
C PRO A 92 -0.99 11.06 -19.57
N THR A 93 -0.46 11.65 -20.64
CA THR A 93 -0.11 10.94 -21.87
C THR A 93 1.23 10.24 -21.71
N VAL A 94 1.25 8.92 -21.91
CA VAL A 94 2.45 8.09 -21.74
C VAL A 94 3.05 7.74 -23.10
N HIS A 95 4.30 8.12 -23.32
CA HIS A 95 5.04 7.86 -24.56
C HIS A 95 6.16 6.82 -24.37
N ALA A 96 6.63 6.64 -23.13
CA ALA A 96 7.68 5.69 -22.78
C ALA A 96 7.37 4.96 -21.46
N LEU A 97 8.11 3.89 -21.18
CA LEU A 97 7.98 3.14 -19.92
C LEU A 97 8.24 4.03 -18.70
N ASP A 98 9.27 4.88 -18.81
CA ASP A 98 9.73 5.79 -17.75
C ASP A 98 9.27 7.24 -18.05
N GLU A 99 7.97 7.43 -18.19
CA GLU A 99 7.38 8.72 -18.60
C GLU A 99 7.84 9.90 -17.74
N PHE A 100 7.87 9.74 -16.42
CA PHE A 100 8.29 10.81 -15.51
C PHE A 100 9.79 11.11 -15.62
N PHE A 101 10.61 10.11 -15.94
CA PHE A 101 12.02 10.33 -16.24
C PHE A 101 12.19 11.18 -17.50
N HIS A 102 11.51 10.85 -18.59
CA HIS A 102 11.61 11.58 -19.86
C HIS A 102 11.01 13.00 -19.82
N ARG A 103 10.15 13.29 -18.83
CA ARG A 103 9.69 14.66 -18.56
C ARG A 103 10.73 15.48 -17.80
N LYS A 104 11.51 14.86 -16.91
CA LYS A 104 12.58 15.54 -16.17
C LYS A 104 13.87 15.64 -16.96
N TYR A 105 14.14 14.67 -17.81
CA TYR A 105 15.43 14.48 -18.46
C TYR A 105 15.27 14.31 -19.98
N GLU A 106 16.09 15.05 -20.71
CA GLU A 106 16.20 14.93 -22.17
C GLU A 106 17.54 14.28 -22.52
N GLU A 107 17.53 13.36 -23.48
CA GLU A 107 18.72 12.70 -24.00
C GLU A 107 19.11 13.35 -25.32
N ASP A 108 20.33 13.88 -25.39
CA ASP A 108 20.89 14.45 -26.61
C ASP A 108 21.15 13.34 -27.65
N PRO A 109 20.53 13.38 -28.84
CA PRO A 109 20.69 12.35 -29.87
C PRO A 109 22.11 12.19 -30.39
N GLU A 110 22.94 13.24 -30.32
CA GLU A 110 24.30 13.23 -30.86
C GLU A 110 25.34 12.77 -29.84
N THR A 111 25.14 13.12 -28.56
CA THR A 111 26.12 12.85 -27.50
C THR A 111 25.69 11.75 -26.53
N GLY A 112 24.41 11.35 -26.53
CA GLY A 112 23.83 10.44 -25.55
C GLY A 112 23.83 10.99 -24.12
N ALA A 113 24.07 12.30 -23.96
CA ALA A 113 24.11 12.93 -22.65
C ALA A 113 22.69 13.19 -22.15
N VAL A 114 22.43 12.80 -20.91
CA VAL A 114 21.15 13.04 -20.23
C VAL A 114 21.24 14.34 -19.45
N THR A 115 20.38 15.30 -19.76
CA THR A 115 20.34 16.62 -19.11
C THR A 115 19.00 16.84 -18.43
N LYS A 116 19.02 17.47 -17.25
CA LYS A 116 17.78 17.76 -16.51
C LYS A 116 17.13 19.02 -17.09
N VAL A 117 15.98 18.83 -17.74
CA VAL A 117 15.22 19.89 -18.41
C VAL A 117 14.12 20.47 -17.52
N ALA A 118 13.57 19.65 -16.61
CA ALA A 118 12.51 20.07 -15.69
C ALA A 118 12.69 19.45 -14.31
N THR A 119 12.20 20.17 -13.30
CA THR A 119 12.05 19.68 -11.93
C THR A 119 10.67 19.04 -11.73
N ALA A 120 10.52 18.22 -10.68
CA ALA A 120 9.24 17.60 -10.36
C ALA A 120 8.16 18.65 -10.04
N GLU A 121 8.58 19.74 -9.39
CA GLU A 121 7.75 20.89 -9.04
C GLU A 121 7.22 21.63 -10.28
N GLU A 122 8.05 21.80 -11.31
CA GLU A 122 7.65 22.42 -12.58
C GLU A 122 6.64 21.56 -13.34
N ILE A 123 6.87 20.24 -13.40
CA ILE A 123 5.95 19.28 -14.04
C ILE A 123 4.61 19.23 -13.31
N MET A 124 4.61 19.35 -11.98
CA MET A 124 3.37 19.46 -11.19
C MET A 124 2.64 20.78 -11.45
N ALA A 125 3.37 21.90 -11.49
CA ALA A 125 2.77 23.20 -11.78
C ALA A 125 2.14 23.24 -13.18
N GLU A 126 2.74 22.56 -14.17
CA GLU A 126 2.18 22.41 -15.51
C GLU A 126 0.89 21.58 -15.51
N GLN A 127 0.82 20.50 -14.73
CA GLN A 127 -0.40 19.71 -14.59
C GLN A 127 -1.52 20.52 -13.93
N GLU A 128 -1.20 21.27 -12.86
CA GLU A 128 -2.18 22.13 -12.18
C GLU A 128 -2.70 23.25 -13.10
N ALA A 129 -1.84 23.81 -13.95
CA ALA A 129 -2.23 24.82 -14.93
C ALA A 129 -3.17 24.27 -16.02
N ASN A 130 -3.05 22.99 -16.34
CA ASN A 130 -3.85 22.29 -17.36
C ASN A 130 -4.90 21.36 -16.74
N ALA A 131 -5.32 21.62 -15.50
CA ALA A 131 -6.26 20.77 -14.78
C ALA A 131 -7.62 20.62 -15.51
N ASP A 132 -8.12 19.40 -15.54
CA ASP A 132 -9.43 19.10 -16.12
C ASP A 132 -10.55 19.73 -15.29
N LYS A 133 -11.55 20.30 -15.99
CA LYS A 133 -12.64 21.03 -15.32
C LYS A 133 -13.66 20.11 -14.62
N ASN A 134 -13.79 18.87 -15.10
CA ASN A 134 -14.80 17.93 -14.65
C ASN A 134 -14.13 16.60 -14.27
N ILE A 135 -13.65 16.51 -13.03
CA ILE A 135 -13.07 15.29 -12.49
C ILE A 135 -14.19 14.50 -11.78
N HIS A 136 -14.52 13.33 -12.29
CA HIS A 136 -15.56 12.47 -11.72
C HIS A 136 -14.95 11.43 -10.78
N MET A 137 -15.34 11.48 -9.50
CA MET A 137 -14.93 10.51 -8.49
C MET A 137 -16.06 9.54 -8.15
N PRO A 138 -15.78 8.25 -7.88
CA PRO A 138 -16.80 7.32 -7.43
C PRO A 138 -17.30 7.73 -6.04
N SER A 139 -18.61 7.59 -5.81
CA SER A 139 -19.21 7.81 -4.50
C SER A 139 -18.80 6.72 -3.50
N PRO A 140 -18.66 7.06 -2.20
CA PRO A 140 -18.39 6.06 -1.17
C PRO A 140 -19.62 5.15 -0.97
N SER A 141 -19.39 3.83 -0.88
CA SER A 141 -20.43 2.83 -0.63
C SER A 141 -20.14 2.01 0.63
N TYR A 142 -21.17 1.83 1.46
CA TYR A 142 -21.07 1.00 2.68
C TYR A 142 -21.28 -0.49 2.40
N TRP A 143 -21.93 -0.85 1.29
CA TRP A 143 -22.38 -2.22 1.01
C TRP A 143 -21.26 -3.24 0.82
N PRO A 144 -20.12 -2.93 0.17
CA PRO A 144 -18.98 -3.85 0.09
C PRO A 144 -18.47 -4.27 1.48
N MET A 145 -18.51 -3.35 2.44
CA MET A 145 -18.06 -3.60 3.81
C MET A 145 -19.02 -4.54 4.56
N VAL A 146 -20.34 -4.32 4.42
CA VAL A 146 -21.37 -5.19 5.01
C VAL A 146 -21.34 -6.59 4.39
N LEU A 147 -21.16 -6.66 3.06
CA LEU A 147 -20.99 -7.93 2.34
C LEU A 147 -19.75 -8.67 2.84
N ALA A 148 -18.62 -7.99 2.97
CA ALA A 148 -17.39 -8.57 3.49
C ALA A 148 -17.56 -9.10 4.93
N LEU A 149 -18.35 -8.43 5.77
CA LEU A 149 -18.67 -8.87 7.14
C LEU A 149 -19.60 -10.10 7.17
N ALA A 150 -20.45 -10.28 6.17
CA ALA A 150 -21.32 -11.45 6.09
C ALA A 150 -20.53 -12.76 5.89
N LEU A 151 -19.41 -12.72 5.18
CA LEU A 151 -18.54 -13.88 4.91
C LEU A 151 -17.98 -14.55 6.18
N PRO A 152 -17.30 -13.85 7.11
CA PRO A 152 -16.79 -14.47 8.33
C PRO A 152 -17.91 -14.98 9.24
N ILE A 153 -19.09 -14.34 9.26
CA ILE A 153 -20.25 -14.83 10.01
C ILE A 153 -20.69 -16.20 9.46
N MET A 154 -20.78 -16.34 8.14
CA MET A 154 -21.09 -17.63 7.52
C MET A 154 -20.00 -18.67 7.76
N ALA A 155 -18.73 -18.29 7.59
CA ALA A 155 -17.60 -19.19 7.81
C ALA A 155 -17.56 -19.72 9.25
N TYR A 156 -17.81 -18.85 10.22
CA TYR A 156 -17.96 -19.23 11.62
C TYR A 156 -19.18 -20.15 11.83
N GLY A 157 -20.30 -19.88 11.14
CA GLY A 157 -21.48 -20.74 11.16
C GLY A 157 -21.23 -22.16 10.65
N VAL A 158 -20.42 -22.31 9.59
CA VAL A 158 -20.03 -23.64 9.06
C VAL A 158 -19.31 -24.47 10.12
N ILE A 159 -18.51 -23.83 10.97
CA ILE A 159 -17.71 -24.52 12.00
C ILE A 159 -18.56 -24.84 13.24
N PHE A 160 -19.36 -23.88 13.73
CA PHE A 160 -19.95 -23.96 15.07
C PHE A 160 -21.47 -24.12 15.12
N THR A 161 -22.21 -23.46 14.22
CA THR A 161 -23.68 -23.49 14.26
C THR A 161 -24.33 -23.10 12.94
N ARG A 162 -25.27 -23.95 12.50
CA ARG A 162 -26.00 -23.78 11.23
C ARG A 162 -26.83 -22.49 11.20
N VAL A 163 -27.24 -21.96 12.36
CA VAL A 163 -28.04 -20.73 12.43
C VAL A 163 -27.27 -19.53 11.88
N LEU A 164 -25.97 -19.44 12.15
CA LEU A 164 -25.15 -18.33 11.67
C LEU A 164 -24.90 -18.38 10.15
N ILE A 165 -25.00 -19.57 9.55
CA ILE A 165 -24.97 -19.70 8.08
C ILE A 165 -26.19 -18.99 7.47
N VAL A 166 -27.38 -19.20 8.06
CA VAL A 166 -28.61 -18.56 7.58
C VAL A 166 -28.53 -17.04 7.80
N VAL A 167 -28.09 -16.59 8.98
CA VAL A 167 -27.94 -15.15 9.28
C VAL A 167 -26.93 -14.49 8.33
N GLY A 168 -25.74 -15.06 8.16
CA GLY A 168 -24.74 -14.54 7.24
C GLY A 168 -25.19 -14.59 5.78
N GLY A 169 -25.89 -15.65 5.37
CA GLY A 169 -26.46 -15.77 4.03
C GLY A 169 -27.51 -14.70 3.72
N LEU A 170 -28.39 -14.41 4.68
CA LEU A 170 -29.37 -13.31 4.55
C LEU A 170 -28.68 -11.95 4.47
N LEU A 171 -27.68 -11.69 5.31
CA LEU A 171 -26.90 -10.44 5.25
C LEU A 171 -26.18 -10.29 3.91
N LEU A 172 -25.61 -11.37 3.38
CA LEU A 172 -24.94 -11.37 2.09
C LEU A 172 -25.91 -11.04 0.95
N LEU A 173 -27.05 -11.73 0.90
CA LEU A 173 -28.08 -11.50 -0.12
C LEU A 173 -28.64 -10.08 -0.05
N LEU A 174 -28.92 -9.59 1.17
CA LEU A 174 -29.39 -8.22 1.38
C LEU A 174 -28.34 -7.20 0.94
N SER A 175 -27.07 -7.40 1.29
CA SER A 175 -25.99 -6.49 0.91
C SER A 175 -25.80 -6.45 -0.60
N MET A 176 -25.83 -7.61 -1.27
CA MET A 176 -25.73 -7.67 -2.73
C MET A 176 -26.93 -7.00 -3.41
N PHE A 177 -28.13 -7.25 -2.91
CA PHE A 177 -29.34 -6.64 -3.46
C PHE A 177 -29.34 -5.12 -3.27
N ALA A 178 -28.99 -4.64 -2.08
CA ALA A 178 -28.96 -3.22 -1.78
C ALA A 178 -27.81 -2.50 -2.51
N TRP A 179 -26.66 -3.14 -2.68
CA TRP A 179 -25.57 -2.61 -3.49
C TRP A 179 -25.95 -2.51 -4.97
N ALA A 180 -26.67 -3.51 -5.50
CA ALA A 180 -27.15 -3.48 -6.88
C ALA A 180 -28.19 -2.38 -7.15
N LEU A 181 -28.87 -1.89 -6.12
CA LEU A 181 -29.82 -0.77 -6.20
C LEU A 181 -29.16 0.58 -5.93
N GLU A 182 -27.91 0.61 -5.50
CA GLU A 182 -27.18 1.85 -5.29
C GLU A 182 -26.91 2.52 -6.65
N PRO A 183 -27.17 3.83 -6.80
CA PRO A 183 -26.84 4.55 -8.01
C PRO A 183 -25.35 4.38 -8.36
N SER A 184 -25.06 4.05 -9.63
CA SER A 184 -23.69 3.86 -10.10
C SER A 184 -22.92 5.17 -10.28
N VAL A 185 -23.60 6.31 -10.19
CA VAL A 185 -23.04 7.65 -10.35
C VAL A 185 -23.42 8.49 -9.13
N ALA A 186 -22.49 9.34 -8.70
CA ALA A 186 -22.75 10.31 -7.65
C ALA A 186 -23.73 11.39 -8.16
N ASP A 187 -24.49 12.00 -7.24
CA ASP A 187 -25.36 13.12 -7.59
C ASP A 187 -24.52 14.34 -7.98
N ASP A 188 -25.08 15.25 -8.78
CA ASP A 188 -24.33 16.39 -9.30
C ASP A 188 -23.84 17.37 -8.20
N SER A 189 -24.36 17.24 -6.98
CA SER A 189 -23.92 17.97 -5.79
C SER A 189 -22.63 17.44 -5.16
N ASP A 190 -22.22 16.22 -5.51
CA ASP A 190 -21.02 15.56 -4.97
C ASP A 190 -19.78 15.81 -5.85
N TYR A 191 -19.92 16.57 -6.94
CA TYR A 191 -18.78 17.05 -7.71
C TYR A 191 -18.11 18.19 -6.95
N ASP A 192 -16.80 18.07 -6.74
CA ASP A 192 -15.97 19.19 -6.33
C ASP A 192 -15.64 19.99 -7.60
N PRO A 193 -16.28 21.14 -7.88
CA PRO A 193 -15.85 21.96 -9.01
C PRO A 193 -14.41 22.42 -8.74
N PRO A 194 -13.55 22.53 -9.77
CA PRO A 194 -12.25 23.17 -9.61
C PRO A 194 -12.49 24.54 -8.97
N ALA A 195 -11.75 24.86 -7.90
CA ALA A 195 -11.88 26.13 -7.23
C ALA A 195 -11.82 27.28 -8.26
N ASP A 196 -12.92 28.01 -8.43
CA ASP A 196 -13.06 29.16 -9.36
C ASP A 196 -12.23 30.38 -8.93
N THR A 197 -11.30 30.18 -8.01
CA THR A 197 -10.36 31.18 -7.53
C THR A 197 -8.96 30.65 -7.80
N GLY A 198 -8.13 31.42 -8.52
CA GLY A 198 -6.72 31.13 -8.82
C GLY A 198 -5.81 31.07 -7.58
N GLY A 199 -6.24 30.43 -6.51
CA GLY A 199 -5.45 29.99 -5.38
C GLY A 199 -5.25 28.48 -5.52
N ALA A 200 -4.01 28.04 -5.32
CA ALA A 200 -3.66 26.63 -5.17
C ALA A 200 -4.70 25.90 -4.33
N SER A 201 -5.01 24.66 -4.72
CA SER A 201 -5.86 23.68 -4.03
C SER A 201 -5.41 23.45 -2.58
N LYS A 202 -5.63 24.44 -1.72
CA LYS A 202 -5.39 24.43 -0.29
C LYS A 202 -6.71 24.22 0.39
N GLU A 203 -7.21 23.00 0.36
CA GLU A 203 -8.15 22.47 1.35
C GLU A 203 -8.08 20.94 1.23
N LEU A 204 -8.17 20.22 2.36
CA LEU A 204 -8.05 18.75 2.53
C LEU A 204 -6.65 18.15 2.74
N ALA A 205 -5.67 18.96 3.14
CA ALA A 205 -4.78 18.50 4.23
C ALA A 205 -5.49 18.82 5.55
N LEU A 206 -6.61 18.13 5.82
CA LEU A 206 -7.33 18.26 7.07
C LEU A 206 -6.37 17.95 8.21
N ASP A 207 -6.23 18.94 9.09
CA ASP A 207 -5.62 18.85 10.41
C ASP A 207 -6.16 17.62 11.16
N VAL A 208 -5.36 16.54 11.17
CA VAL A 208 -5.30 15.54 12.25
C VAL A 208 -3.85 15.14 12.44
#